data_AF-A0A8J7TAX1-F1
#
_entry.id   AF-A0A8J7TAX1-F1
#
_cell.length_a   1.000
_cell.length_b   1.000
_cell.length_c   1.000
_cell.angle_alpha   90.00
_cell.angle_beta   90.00
_cell.angle_gamma   90.00
#
_symmetry.space_group_name_H-M   'P 1'
#
loop_
_entity.id
_entity.type
_entity.pdbx_description
1 polymer ?
#
loop_
_entity_poly.entity_id
_entity_poly.type
_entity_poly.pdbx_seq_one_letter_code
_entity_poly.pdbx_strand_id
1 'polypeptide(L)'
;MAADHALLAAVTLLSALHQGYLARRVGKSRMKHNIMPPAITGHPEFERVFRAHQNCVEFYPIFLVMLWMSSHFFNEVLAAVLGLFYLCARQMYFNGYSTSVKNRLPGFYLSLALIFALAVTGGAGILNGILDEYFDINLRKKMFKS
;
A
#
# COMPACT_ATOMS: atom_id res chain seq x y z
N MET A 1 1.59 25.12 -2.03
CA MET A 1 2.25 24.70 -0.77
C MET A 1 1.41 23.82 0.18
N ALA A 2 0.06 23.84 0.16
CA ALA A 2 -0.76 22.78 0.80
C ALA A 2 -1.67 22.03 -0.21
N ALA A 3 -2.09 22.73 -1.28
CA ALA A 3 -2.93 22.16 -2.33
C ALA A 3 -2.18 21.17 -3.25
N ASP A 4 -0.85 21.31 -3.38
CA ASP A 4 -0.04 20.55 -4.36
C ASP A 4 0.18 19.07 -4.00
N HIS A 5 -0.26 18.64 -2.81
CA HIS A 5 -0.16 17.26 -2.32
C HIS A 5 -1.46 16.76 -1.67
N ALA A 6 -2.59 17.41 -1.96
CA ALA A 6 -3.85 17.12 -1.29
C ALA A 6 -4.33 15.68 -1.56
N LEU A 7 -4.12 15.15 -2.77
CA LEU A 7 -4.52 13.79 -3.12
C LEU A 7 -3.65 12.77 -2.39
N LEU A 8 -2.34 13.02 -2.35
CA LEU A 8 -1.39 12.17 -1.64
C LEU A 8 -1.69 12.11 -0.14
N ALA A 9 -1.96 13.28 0.47
CA ALA A 9 -2.33 13.37 1.88
C ALA A 9 -3.64 12.65 2.17
N ALA A 10 -4.65 12.80 1.31
CA ALA A 10 -5.94 12.11 1.44
C ALA A 10 -5.78 10.58 1.39
N VAL A 11 -5.01 10.05 0.42
CA VAL A 11 -4.75 8.62 0.30
C VAL A 11 -3.95 8.09 1.49
N THR A 12 -2.96 8.86 1.96
CA THR A 12 -2.18 8.51 3.15
C THR A 12 -3.06 8.44 4.39
N LEU A 13 -3.90 9.45 4.64
CA LEU A 13 -4.84 9.46 5.76
C LEU A 13 -5.84 8.30 5.68
N LEU A 14 -6.43 8.07 4.50
CA LEU A 14 -7.35 6.96 4.27
C LEU A 14 -6.69 5.61 4.53
N SER A 15 -5.42 5.44 4.12
CA SER A 15 -4.66 4.22 4.37
C SER A 15 -4.39 3.97 5.86
N ALA A 16 -4.14 5.03 6.64
CA ALA A 16 -3.95 4.93 8.08
C ALA A 16 -5.27 4.53 8.79
N LEU A 17 -6.39 5.13 8.38
CA LEU A 17 -7.71 4.75 8.85
C LEU A 17 -8.06 3.30 8.49
N HIS A 18 -7.67 2.86 7.28
CA HIS A 18 -7.83 1.47 6.85
C HIS A 18 -7.04 0.50 7.74
N GLN A 19 -5.77 0.81 8.07
CA GLN A 19 -4.99 0.01 9.02
C GLN A 19 -5.63 -0.03 10.41
N GLY A 20 -6.14 1.10 10.92
CA GLY A 20 -6.89 1.14 12.18
C GLY A 20 -8.17 0.28 12.14
N TYR A 21 -8.88 0.27 11.01
CA TYR A 21 -10.03 -0.60 10.78
C TYR A 21 -9.63 -2.08 10.82
N LEU A 22 -8.53 -2.48 10.16
CA LEU A 22 -8.02 -3.85 10.20
C LEU A 22 -7.56 -4.25 11.61
N ALA A 23 -6.92 -3.35 12.36
CA ALA A 23 -6.56 -3.60 13.76
C ALA A 23 -7.80 -3.84 14.62
N ARG A 24 -8.87 -3.06 14.45
CA ARG A 24 -10.16 -3.27 15.12
C ARG A 24 -10.76 -4.64 14.79
N ARG A 25 -10.59 -5.14 13.55
CA ARG A 25 -11.03 -6.49 13.17
C ARG A 25 -10.28 -7.59 13.93
N VAL A 26 -8.98 -7.42 14.19
CA VAL A 26 -8.21 -8.31 15.07
C VAL A 26 -8.78 -8.28 16.49
N GLY A 27 -9.03 -7.09 17.04
CA GLY A 27 -9.63 -6.94 18.38
C GLY A 27 -10.99 -7.62 18.49
N LYS A 28 -11.86 -7.49 17.48
CA LYS A 28 -13.13 -8.23 17.42
C LYS A 28 -12.94 -9.74 17.38
N SER A 29 -11.96 -10.23 16.63
CA SER A 29 -11.66 -11.66 16.55
C SER A 29 -11.12 -12.21 17.88
N ARG A 30 -10.31 -11.43 18.61
CA ARG A 30 -9.87 -11.77 19.98
C ARG A 30 -11.05 -11.95 20.92
N MET A 31 -11.99 -11.01 20.93
CA MET A 31 -13.19 -11.10 21.76
C MET A 31 -14.06 -12.31 21.38
N LYS A 32 -14.28 -12.54 20.08
CA LYS A 32 -15.06 -13.67 19.58
C LYS A 32 -14.51 -15.02 20.04
N HIS A 33 -13.19 -15.15 20.09
CA HIS A 33 -12.50 -16.41 20.36
C HIS A 33 -11.85 -16.46 21.76
N ASN A 34 -12.16 -15.52 22.64
CA ASN A 34 -11.62 -15.40 24.00
C ASN A 34 -10.07 -15.45 24.07
N ILE A 35 -9.38 -14.85 23.10
CA ILE A 35 -7.92 -14.83 23.05
C ILE A 35 -7.38 -13.61 23.81
N MET A 36 -7.03 -13.81 25.09
CA MET A 36 -6.46 -12.77 25.93
C MET A 36 -5.02 -12.42 25.53
N PRO A 37 -4.66 -11.13 25.43
CA PRO A 37 -3.26 -10.71 25.35
C PRO A 37 -2.44 -11.28 26.52
N PRO A 38 -1.16 -11.65 26.33
CA PRO A 38 -0.32 -11.45 25.14
C PRO A 38 -0.45 -12.55 24.08
N ALA A 39 -1.41 -13.49 24.20
CA ALA A 39 -1.51 -14.62 23.28
C ALA A 39 -1.75 -14.15 21.83
N ILE A 40 -1.03 -14.76 20.89
CA ILE A 40 -1.13 -14.51 19.44
C ILE A 40 -1.48 -15.79 18.65
N THR A 41 -1.72 -16.89 19.35
CA THR A 41 -2.15 -18.19 18.83
C THR A 41 -3.46 -18.61 19.51
N GLY A 42 -4.19 -19.54 18.91
CA GLY A 42 -5.44 -20.05 19.45
C GLY A 42 -6.40 -20.51 18.35
N HIS A 43 -7.56 -19.88 18.25
CA HIS A 43 -8.55 -20.28 17.23
C HIS A 43 -8.02 -20.02 15.80
N PRO A 44 -8.12 -20.97 14.86
CA PRO A 44 -7.55 -20.82 13.51
C PRO A 44 -8.07 -19.58 12.74
N GLU A 45 -9.32 -19.18 12.94
CA GLU A 45 -9.87 -17.94 12.36
C GLU A 45 -9.17 -16.69 12.94
N PHE A 46 -8.90 -16.68 14.25
CA PHE A 46 -8.16 -15.60 14.89
C PHE A 46 -6.74 -15.51 14.35
N GLU A 47 -6.04 -16.64 14.25
CA GLU A 47 -4.67 -16.66 13.72
C GLU A 47 -4.61 -16.12 12.28
N ARG A 48 -5.57 -16.50 11.42
CA ARG A 48 -5.65 -15.95 10.05
C ARG A 48 -5.90 -14.45 10.04
N VAL A 49 -6.84 -13.96 10.83
CA VAL A 49 -7.15 -12.51 10.93
C VAL A 49 -5.95 -11.74 11.48
N PHE A 50 -5.28 -12.27 12.50
CA PHE A 50 -4.09 -11.68 13.09
C PHE A 50 -2.92 -11.63 12.10
N ARG A 51 -2.63 -12.74 11.41
CA ARG A 51 -1.57 -12.82 10.38
C ARG A 51 -1.88 -11.94 9.17
N ALA A 52 -3.14 -11.83 8.77
CA ALA A 52 -3.56 -10.92 7.70
C ALA A 52 -3.26 -9.46 8.06
N HIS A 53 -3.60 -9.04 9.28
CA HIS A 53 -3.29 -7.69 9.76
C HIS A 53 -1.78 -7.45 9.85
N GLN A 54 -1.02 -8.39 10.43
CA GLN A 54 0.44 -8.27 10.56
C GLN A 54 1.11 -8.11 9.20
N ASN A 55 0.71 -8.88 8.19
CA ASN A 55 1.24 -8.70 6.84
C ASN A 55 0.90 -7.32 6.25
N CYS A 56 -0.31 -6.80 6.50
CA CYS A 56 -0.64 -5.43 6.08
C CYS A 56 0.26 -4.39 6.79
N VAL A 57 0.58 -4.57 8.07
CA VAL A 57 1.49 -3.70 8.83
C VAL A 57 2.91 -3.77 8.28
N GLU A 58 3.45 -4.97 8.02
CA GLU A 58 4.80 -5.17 7.47
C GLU A 58 5.00 -4.46 6.12
N PHE A 59 3.96 -4.45 5.27
CA PHE A 59 4.00 -3.80 3.97
C PHE A 59 3.64 -2.31 3.99
N TYR A 60 3.09 -1.81 5.09
CA TYR A 60 2.60 -0.43 5.15
C TYR A 60 3.73 0.61 4.96
N PRO A 61 4.92 0.47 5.59
CA PRO A 61 6.03 1.37 5.32
C PRO A 61 6.49 1.33 3.87
N ILE A 62 6.55 0.14 3.27
CA ILE A 62 6.94 -0.03 1.85
C ILE A 62 5.95 0.71 0.95
N PHE A 63 4.66 0.53 1.18
CA PHE A 63 3.62 1.24 0.44
C PHE A 63 3.76 2.76 0.57
N LEU A 64 3.94 3.29 1.78
CA LEU A 64 4.08 4.72 2.01
C LEU A 64 5.30 5.29 1.26
N VAL A 65 6.46 4.64 1.35
CA VAL A 65 7.67 5.09 0.63
C VAL A 65 7.41 5.12 -0.88
N MET A 66 6.89 4.03 -1.45
CA MET A 66 6.66 3.96 -2.90
C MET A 66 5.59 4.95 -3.38
N LEU A 67 4.52 5.14 -2.61
CA LEU A 67 3.47 6.10 -2.90
C LEU A 67 4.03 7.53 -2.96
N TRP A 68 4.82 7.92 -1.97
CA TRP A 68 5.40 9.26 -1.89
C TRP A 68 6.45 9.49 -2.97
N MET A 69 7.34 8.51 -3.24
CA MET A 69 8.33 8.62 -4.31
C MET A 69 7.66 8.73 -5.69
N SER A 70 6.63 7.90 -5.96
CA SER A 70 5.87 8.01 -7.21
C SER A 70 5.17 9.36 -7.35
N SER A 71 4.58 9.87 -6.28
CA SER A 71 3.86 11.14 -6.34
C SER A 71 4.79 12.31 -6.63
N HIS A 72 5.88 12.40 -5.87
CA HIS A 72 6.78 13.55 -5.91
C HIS A 72 7.63 13.59 -7.18
N PHE A 73 8.14 12.44 -7.63
CA PHE A 73 9.09 12.40 -8.75
C PHE A 73 8.44 12.10 -10.11
N PHE A 74 7.18 11.63 -10.15
CA PHE A 74 6.55 11.20 -11.39
C PHE A 74 5.22 11.90 -11.68
N ASN A 75 4.18 11.61 -10.90
CA ASN A 75 2.84 12.19 -11.06
C ASN A 75 1.96 11.91 -9.84
N GLU A 76 1.45 12.95 -9.19
CA GLU A 76 0.59 12.83 -8.00
C GLU A 76 -0.72 12.08 -8.28
N VAL A 77 -1.43 12.43 -9.35
CA VAL A 77 -2.75 11.85 -9.66
C VAL A 77 -2.64 10.35 -9.88
N LEU A 78 -1.65 9.91 -10.68
CA LEU A 78 -1.40 8.49 -10.92
C LEU A 78 -1.04 7.76 -9.62
N ALA A 79 -0.15 8.33 -8.81
CA ALA A 79 0.23 7.75 -7.53
C ALA A 79 -0.98 7.58 -6.60
N ALA A 80 -1.84 8.60 -6.52
CA ALA A 80 -3.07 8.57 -5.72
C ALA A 80 -4.04 7.48 -6.19
N VAL A 81 -4.27 7.36 -7.50
CA VAL A 81 -5.12 6.32 -8.10
C VAL A 81 -4.58 4.92 -7.78
N LEU A 82 -3.28 4.68 -8.02
CA LEU A 82 -2.63 3.40 -7.69
C LEU A 82 -2.71 3.11 -6.18
N GLY A 83 -2.57 4.13 -5.34
CA GLY A 83 -2.73 4.02 -3.89
C GLY A 83 -4.13 3.62 -3.46
N LEU A 84 -5.18 4.17 -4.08
CA LEU A 84 -6.56 3.75 -3.81
C LEU A 84 -6.81 2.29 -4.21
N PHE A 85 -6.33 1.88 -5.38
CA PHE A 85 -6.40 0.48 -5.79
C PHE A 85 -5.63 -0.44 -4.84
N TYR A 86 -4.52 0.04 -4.27
CA TYR A 86 -3.76 -0.74 -3.29
C TYR A 86 -4.56 -0.99 -2.01
N LEU A 87 -5.32 0.01 -1.53
CA LEU A 87 -6.22 -0.16 -0.38
C LEU A 87 -7.33 -1.17 -0.67
N CYS A 88 -7.93 -1.13 -1.86
CA CYS A 88 -8.90 -2.12 -2.31
C CYS A 88 -8.28 -3.54 -2.32
N ALA A 89 -7.08 -3.69 -2.88
CA ALA A 89 -6.35 -4.95 -2.91
C ALA A 89 -6.05 -5.48 -1.49
N ARG A 90 -5.67 -4.59 -0.56
CA ARG A 90 -5.45 -4.94 0.85
C ARG A 90 -6.73 -5.35 1.56
N GLN A 91 -7.86 -4.71 1.26
CA GLN A 91 -9.16 -5.11 1.78
C GLN A 91 -9.56 -6.51 1.24
N MET A 92 -9.34 -6.77 -0.04
CA MET A 92 -9.56 -8.08 -0.65
C MET A 92 -8.66 -9.16 -0.02
N TYR A 93 -7.37 -8.87 0.14
CA TYR A 93 -6.40 -9.75 0.79
C TYR A 93 -6.85 -10.12 2.21
N PHE A 94 -7.19 -9.12 3.03
CA PHE A 94 -7.56 -9.32 4.42
C PHE A 94 -8.83 -10.14 4.55
N ASN A 95 -9.88 -9.78 3.79
CA ASN A 95 -11.14 -10.52 3.81
C ASN A 95 -10.95 -11.97 3.34
N GLY A 96 -10.23 -12.16 2.22
CA GLY A 96 -9.92 -13.49 1.70
C GLY A 96 -9.18 -14.34 2.72
N TYR A 97 -8.14 -13.79 3.35
CA TYR A 97 -7.33 -14.50 4.33
C TYR A 97 -8.13 -14.85 5.59
N SER A 98 -9.01 -13.97 6.05
CA SER A 98 -9.87 -14.26 7.22
C SER A 98 -10.71 -15.53 7.02
N THR A 99 -11.20 -15.75 5.80
CA THR A 99 -11.98 -16.93 5.43
C THR A 99 -11.10 -18.17 5.21
N SER A 100 -10.06 -18.08 4.39
CA SER A 100 -9.16 -19.22 4.11
C SER A 100 -7.76 -18.78 3.68
N VAL A 101 -6.77 -19.64 3.89
CA VAL A 101 -5.37 -19.37 3.52
C VAL A 101 -5.21 -19.19 2.00
N LYS A 102 -5.98 -19.91 1.18
CA LYS A 102 -5.91 -19.84 -0.29
C LYS A 102 -6.53 -18.55 -0.83
N ASN A 103 -7.61 -18.09 -0.23
CA ASN A 103 -8.37 -16.91 -0.70
C ASN A 103 -7.61 -15.59 -0.50
N ARG A 104 -6.49 -15.58 0.22
CA ARG A 104 -5.62 -14.40 0.35
C ARG A 104 -4.88 -14.05 -0.94
N LEU A 105 -4.64 -15.04 -1.81
CA LEU A 105 -3.69 -14.89 -2.93
C LEU A 105 -4.09 -13.82 -3.96
N PRO A 106 -5.34 -13.70 -4.42
CA PRO A 106 -5.69 -12.69 -5.42
C PRO A 106 -5.43 -11.26 -4.94
N GLY A 107 -5.87 -10.93 -3.72
CA GLY A 107 -5.59 -9.62 -3.12
C GLY A 107 -4.10 -9.40 -2.87
N PHE A 108 -3.37 -10.44 -2.47
CA PHE A 108 -1.93 -10.36 -2.26
C PHE A 108 -1.17 -10.00 -3.54
N TYR A 109 -1.43 -10.72 -4.64
CA TYR A 109 -0.75 -10.47 -5.92
C TYR A 109 -1.12 -9.11 -6.50
N LEU A 110 -2.38 -8.68 -6.37
CA LEU A 110 -2.79 -7.34 -6.77
C LEU A 110 -2.06 -6.26 -5.95
N SER A 111 -1.93 -6.44 -4.63
CA SER A 111 -1.17 -5.52 -3.78
C SER A 111 0.30 -5.45 -4.20
N LEU A 112 0.94 -6.58 -4.54
CA LEU A 112 2.32 -6.61 -5.02
C LEU A 112 2.47 -5.89 -6.37
N ALA A 113 1.57 -6.15 -7.32
CA ALA A 113 1.59 -5.50 -8.62
C ALA A 113 1.48 -3.97 -8.49
N LEU A 114 0.62 -3.48 -7.59
CA LEU A 114 0.43 -2.05 -7.37
C LEU A 114 1.62 -1.39 -6.66
N ILE A 115 2.24 -2.07 -5.68
CA ILE A 115 3.51 -1.60 -5.09
C ILE A 115 4.61 -1.55 -6.16
N PHE A 116 4.70 -2.57 -7.01
CA PHE A 116 5.68 -2.61 -8.08
C PHE A 116 5.45 -1.48 -9.09
N ALA A 117 4.19 -1.21 -9.46
CA ALA A 117 3.86 -0.09 -10.34
C ALA A 117 4.29 1.26 -9.73
N LEU A 118 4.00 1.49 -8.44
CA LEU A 118 4.46 2.69 -7.71
C LEU A 118 6.00 2.78 -7.65
N ALA A 119 6.69 1.65 -7.47
CA ALA A 119 8.14 1.61 -7.45
C ALA A 119 8.73 1.94 -8.82
N VAL A 120 8.14 1.43 -9.91
CA VAL A 120 8.57 1.73 -11.28
C VAL A 120 8.36 3.21 -11.61
N THR A 121 7.20 3.79 -11.29
CA THR A 121 6.94 5.21 -11.55
C THR A 121 7.84 6.11 -10.70
N GLY A 122 7.98 5.81 -9.40
CA GLY A 122 8.91 6.53 -8.52
C GLY A 122 10.36 6.44 -8.99
N GLY A 123 10.84 5.24 -9.32
CA GLY A 123 12.18 5.00 -9.84
C GLY A 123 12.44 5.70 -11.18
N ALA A 124 11.49 5.67 -12.11
CA ALA A 124 11.58 6.37 -13.38
C ALA A 124 11.65 7.90 -13.20
N GLY A 125 10.86 8.44 -12.26
CA GLY A 125 10.89 9.84 -11.89
C GLY A 125 12.23 10.27 -11.33
N ILE A 126 12.75 9.52 -10.34
CA ILE A 126 14.06 9.77 -9.71
C ILE A 126 15.18 9.69 -10.75
N LEU A 127 15.18 8.66 -11.59
CA LEU A 127 16.18 8.47 -12.64
C LEU A 127 16.17 9.63 -13.63
N ASN A 128 14.98 10.07 -14.10
CA ASN A 128 14.88 11.23 -14.98
C ASN A 128 15.42 12.50 -14.28
N GLY A 129 15.15 12.70 -12.99
CA GLY A 129 15.68 13.83 -12.23
C GLY A 129 17.21 13.82 -12.13
N ILE A 130 17.81 12.66 -11.84
CA ILE A 130 19.27 12.51 -11.79
C ILE A 130 19.90 12.76 -13.17
N LEU A 131 19.28 12.24 -14.24
CA LEU A 131 19.79 12.42 -15.60
C LEU A 131 19.71 13.87 -16.08
N ASP A 132 18.65 14.59 -15.72
CA ASP A 132 18.49 16.01 -16.06
C ASP A 132 19.51 16.86 -15.29
N GLU A 133 19.67 16.62 -13.99
CA GLU A 133 20.53 17.43 -13.11
C GLU A 133 22.04 17.21 -13.32
N TYR A 134 22.47 15.96 -13.52
CA TYR A 134 23.91 15.63 -13.55
C TYR A 134 24.47 15.37 -14.96
N PHE A 135 23.60 15.12 -15.94
CA PHE A 135 24.02 14.72 -17.29
C PHE A 135 23.38 15.56 -18.40
N ASP A 136 22.54 16.57 -18.08
CA ASP A 136 21.75 17.35 -19.04
C ASP A 136 20.87 16.47 -19.98
N ILE A 137 20.50 15.27 -19.54
CA ILE A 137 19.66 14.33 -20.31
C ILE A 137 18.24 14.35 -19.76
N ASN A 138 17.37 15.11 -20.43
CA ASN A 138 15.94 15.09 -20.12
C ASN A 138 15.20 14.00 -20.92
N LEU A 139 14.94 12.85 -20.30
CA LEU A 139 14.23 11.73 -20.95
C LEU A 139 12.79 12.12 -21.32
N ARG A 140 12.10 12.86 -20.44
CA ARG A 140 10.71 13.29 -20.70
C ARG A 140 10.61 14.18 -21.95
N LYS A 141 11.50 15.15 -22.12
CA LYS A 141 11.56 16.00 -23.32
C LYS A 141 11.97 15.23 -24.58
N LYS A 142 12.82 14.20 -24.46
CA LYS A 142 13.21 13.35 -25.61
C LYS A 142 12.09 12.41 -26.06
N MET A 143 11.31 11.84 -25.14
CA MET A 143 10.25 10.88 -25.45
C MET A 143 8.96 11.52 -25.97
N PHE A 144 8.63 12.73 -25.52
CA PHE A 144 7.42 13.45 -25.91
C PHE A 144 7.68 14.62 -26.86
N LYS A 145 8.80 14.57 -27.58
CA LYS A 145 9.11 15.52 -28.65
C LYS A 145 8.17 15.26 -29.83
N SER A 146 7.10 16.05 -29.90
CA SER A 146 6.43 16.43 -31.16
C SER A 146 6.96 17.77 -31.62
#